data_AF-A0A2A5M5P2-F1
#
_entry.id   AF-A0A2A5M5P2-F1
#
_cell.length_a   1.000
_cell.length_b   1.000
_cell.length_c   1.000
_cell.angle_alpha   90.00
_cell.angle_beta   90.00
_cell.angle_gamma   90.00
#
_symmetry.space_group_name_H-M   'P 1'
#
loop_
_entity.id
_entity.type
_entity.pdbx_description
1 polymer ?
#
loop_
_entity_poly.entity_id
_entity_poly.type
_entity_poly.pdbx_seq_one_letter_code
_entity_poly.pdbx_strand_id
1 'polypeptide(L)' 'MGILTLSDRASSGIYEDKATAEIERVLNSYIKNDIIYHKELIPDDYDLIIKKLLYLADEKKCDLIVTSGGTGPALRDVT' A
#
# COMPACT_ATOMS: atom_id res chain seq x y z
N MET A 1 -0.61 4.95 10.08
CA MET A 1 -1.38 4.68 8.85
C MET A 1 -0.56 3.80 7.92
N GLY A 2 -1.19 2.79 7.34
CA GLY A 2 -0.55 1.88 6.39
C GLY A 2 -0.79 2.32 4.95
N ILE A 3 0.25 2.22 4.12
CA ILE A 3 0.16 2.37 2.67
C ILE A 3 0.74 1.09 2.05
N LEU A 4 -0.09 0.36 1.32
CA LEU A 4 0.30 -0.88 0.63
C LEU A 4 0.16 -0.68 -0.87
N THR A 5 1.28 -0.50 -1.56
CA THR A 5 1.30 -0.39 -3.02
C THR A 5 1.61 -1.74 -3.63
N LEU A 6 0.79 -2.15 -4.60
CA LEU A 6 0.89 -3.41 -5.31
C LEU A 6 1.28 -3.15 -6.76
N SER A 7 2.46 -3.64 -7.14
CA SER A 7 2.90 -3.56 -8.52
C SER A 7 4.09 -4.47 -8.75
N ASP A 8 3.92 -5.49 -9.58
CA ASP A 8 5.01 -6.34 -10.05
C ASP A 8 6.20 -5.52 -10.60
N ARG A 9 5.93 -4.41 -11.30
CA ARG A 9 6.96 -3.57 -11.94
C ARG A 9 7.66 -2.63 -10.98
N ALA A 10 6.91 -1.99 -10.07
CA ALA A 10 7.54 -1.09 -9.11
C ALA A 10 8.30 -1.89 -8.04
N SER A 11 7.77 -3.04 -7.59
CA SER A 11 8.48 -3.92 -6.65
C SER A 11 9.75 -4.52 -7.25
N SER A 12 9.81 -4.72 -8.56
CA SER A 12 11.01 -5.17 -9.27
C SER A 12 11.98 -4.02 -9.64
N GLY A 13 11.70 -2.78 -9.24
CA GLY A 13 12.53 -1.60 -9.53
C GLY A 13 12.50 -1.14 -11.00
N ILE A 14 11.57 -1.65 -11.81
CA ILE A 14 11.42 -1.21 -13.22
C ILE A 14 10.80 0.19 -13.25
N TYR A 15 9.82 0.45 -12.38
CA TYR A 15 9.17 1.75 -12.23
C TYR A 15 9.39 2.34 -10.85
N GLU A 16 9.43 3.67 -10.81
CA GLU A 16 9.36 4.42 -9.56
C GLU A 16 7.95 4.33 -8.95
N ASP A 17 7.88 4.06 -7.65
CA ASP A 17 6.62 4.10 -6.90
C ASP A 17 6.18 5.55 -6.65
N LYS A 18 5.27 6.03 -7.51
CA LYS A 18 4.63 7.35 -7.39
C LYS A 18 3.35 7.31 -6.56
N ALA A 19 2.73 6.15 -6.42
CA ALA A 19 1.45 6.01 -5.75
C ALA A 19 1.59 6.32 -4.26
N THR A 20 2.62 5.77 -3.61
CA THR A 20 2.87 6.00 -2.18
C THR A 20 3.03 7.49 -1.87
N ALA A 21 3.84 8.21 -2.64
CA ALA A 21 4.07 9.64 -2.45
C ALA A 21 2.78 10.47 -2.62
N GLU A 22 1.94 10.12 -3.59
CA GLU A 22 0.68 10.82 -3.84
C GLU A 22 -0.36 10.57 -2.74
N ILE A 23 -0.44 9.33 -2.23
CA ILE A 23 -1.31 8.98 -1.10
C ILE A 23 -0.92 9.79 0.14
N GLU A 24 0.38 9.87 0.47
CA GLU A 24 0.85 10.69 1.58
C GLU A 24 0.50 12.17 1.40
N ARG A 25 0.69 12.70 0.18
CA ARG A 25 0.38 14.10 -0.14
C ARG A 25 -1.10 14.42 0.11
N VAL A 26 -1.99 13.55 -0.34
CA VAL A 26 -3.45 13.72 -0.16
C VAL A 26 -3.84 13.58 1.30
N LEU A 27 -3.38 12.54 2.00
CA LEU A 27 -3.70 12.32 3.41
C LEU A 27 -3.21 13.48 4.29
N ASN A 28 -2.00 13.99 4.06
CA ASN A 28 -1.48 15.16 4.76
C ASN A 28 -2.27 16.45 4.47
N SER A 29 -3.00 16.52 3.37
CA SER A 29 -3.86 17.67 3.07
C SER A 29 -5.16 17.67 3.89
N TYR A 30 -5.66 16.48 4.26
CA TYR A 30 -6.95 16.31 4.95
C TYR A 30 -6.80 16.14 6.46
N ILE A 31 -5.75 15.45 6.90
CA ILE A 31 -5.57 15.05 8.30
C ILE A 31 -4.53 15.96 8.94
N LYS A 32 -4.87 16.56 10.09
CA LYS A 32 -4.02 17.55 10.78
C LYS A 32 -3.22 16.97 11.96
N ASN A 33 -3.51 15.73 12.35
CA ASN A 33 -2.75 15.00 13.35
C ASN A 33 -1.34 14.67 12.83
N ASP A 34 -0.39 14.45 13.73
CA ASP A 34 0.89 13.84 13.35
C ASP A 34 0.64 12.40 12.88
N ILE A 35 1.16 12.06 11.70
CA ILE A 35 0.94 10.75 11.06
C ILE A 35 2.27 10.01 10.97
N ILE A 36 2.29 8.78 11.50
CA ILE A 36 3.35 7.82 11.22
C ILE A 36 2.88 6.92 10.08
N TYR A 37 3.59 6.96 8.96
CA TYR A 37 3.31 6.12 7.79
C TYR A 37 4.12 4.82 7.83
N HIS A 38 3.44 3.69 7.64
CA HIS A 38 4.04 2.37 7.40
C HIS A 38 3.80 2.00 5.95
N LYS A 39 4.88 1.99 5.14
CA LYS A 39 4.81 1.86 3.69
C LYS A 39 5.36 0.51 3.26
N GLU A 40 4.62 -0.20 2.42
CA GLU A 40 5.01 -1.49 1.88
C GLU A 40 4.77 -1.47 0.36
N LEU A 41 5.78 -1.91 -0.40
CA LEU A 41 5.69 -2.09 -1.85
C LEU A 41 5.91 -3.57 -2.16
N ILE A 42 4.90 -4.22 -2.73
CA ILE A 42 4.92 -5.66 -3.01
C ILE A 42 4.44 -5.96 -4.43
N PRO A 43 4.79 -7.14 -4.99
CA PRO A 43 4.16 -7.64 -6.21
C PRO A 43 2.69 -8.01 -5.99
N ASP A 44 1.98 -8.27 -7.08
CA ASP A 44 0.59 -8.74 -7.09
C ASP A 44 0.55 -10.24 -6.73
N ASP A 45 0.68 -10.54 -5.43
CA ASP A 45 0.74 -11.88 -4.85
C ASP A 45 -0.23 -12.01 -3.66
N TYR A 46 -1.26 -12.84 -3.83
CA TYR A 46 -2.38 -12.96 -2.89
C TYR A 46 -1.96 -13.25 -1.44
N ASP A 47 -1.05 -14.21 -1.24
CA ASP A 47 -0.62 -14.62 0.09
C ASP A 47 0.23 -13.53 0.76
N LEU A 48 1.07 -12.85 -0.03
CA LEU A 48 1.87 -11.73 0.44
C LEU A 48 0.99 -10.53 0.81
N ILE A 49 -0.07 -10.26 0.05
CA ILE A 49 -1.04 -9.19 0.34
C ILE A 49 -1.68 -9.43 1.70
N ILE A 50 -2.24 -10.62 1.92
CA ILE A 50 -2.85 -10.98 3.22
C ILE A 50 -1.84 -10.79 4.35
N LYS A 51 -0.62 -11.31 4.18
CA LYS A 51 0.43 -11.20 5.19
C LYS A 51 0.75 -9.74 5.52
N LYS A 52 0.82 -8.86 4.53
CA LYS A 52 1.14 -7.45 4.74
C LYS A 52 -0.02 -6.66 5.34
N LEU A 53 -1.25 -6.97 4.94
CA LEU A 53 -2.44 -6.38 5.57
C LEU A 53 -2.52 -6.75 7.06
N LEU A 54 -2.33 -8.03 7.41
CA LEU A 54 -2.28 -8.48 8.81
C LEU A 54 -1.15 -7.81 9.59
N TYR A 55 0.06 -7.72 9.01
CA TYR A 55 1.18 -7.02 9.63
C TYR A 55 0.86 -5.53 9.91
N LEU A 56 0.26 -4.84 8.94
CA LEU A 56 -0.09 -3.42 9.08
C LEU A 56 -1.22 -3.21 10.12
N ALA A 57 -2.18 -4.13 10.18
CA ALA A 57 -3.30 -4.06 11.11
C ALA A 57 -2.91 -4.51 12.53
N ASP A 58 -2.35 -5.70 12.68
CA ASP A 58 -2.17 -6.35 13.98
C ASP A 58 -0.88 -5.90 14.67
N GLU A 59 0.22 -5.80 13.91
CA GLU A 59 1.52 -5.47 14.47
C GLU A 59 1.79 -3.96 14.47
N LYS A 60 1.51 -3.28 13.35
CA LYS A 60 1.65 -1.81 13.26
C LYS A 60 0.47 -1.04 13.81
N LYS A 61 -0.65 -1.70 14.10
CA LYS A 61 -1.83 -1.09 14.69
C LYS A 61 -2.28 0.14 13.90
N CYS A 62 -2.26 0.04 12.57
CA CYS A 62 -2.67 1.14 11.71
C CYS A 62 -4.19 1.34 11.82
N ASP A 63 -4.63 2.56 12.16
CA ASP A 63 -6.07 2.90 12.20
C ASP A 63 -6.71 2.95 10.80
N LEU A 64 -5.88 3.16 9.77
CA LEU A 64 -6.27 3.18 8.37
C LEU A 64 -5.16 2.53 7.54
N ILE A 65 -5.55 1.68 6.60
CA ILE A 65 -4.68 1.11 5.56
C ILE A 65 -5.27 1.47 4.21
N VAL A 66 -4.44 2.04 3.32
CA VAL A 66 -4.80 2.35 1.93
C VAL A 66 -4.02 1.44 1.01
N THR A 67 -4.70 0.76 0.10
CA THR A 67 -4.08 -0.04 -0.95
C THR A 67 -4.11 0.69 -2.30
N SER A 68 -3.13 0.43 -3.16
CA SER A 68 -3.12 0.96 -4.53
C SER A 68 -2.52 -0.04 -5.50
N GLY A 69 -3.26 -0.39 -6.55
CA GLY A 69 -2.89 -1.42 -7.52
C GLY A 69 -3.75 -2.68 -7.39
N GLY A 70 -3.73 -3.54 -8.41
CA GLY A 70 -4.32 -4.89 -8.35
C GLY A 70 -5.85 -4.98 -8.15
N THR A 71 -6.64 -3.98 -8.56
CA THR A 71 -8.12 -3.93 -8.37
C THR A 71 -8.92 -3.94 -9.69
N GLY A 72 -8.25 -4.20 -10.82
CA GLY A 72 -8.89 -4.31 -12.13
C GLY A 72 -9.49 -5.70 -12.39
N PRO A 73 -9.87 -6.00 -13.65
CA PRO A 73 -10.46 -7.28 -14.04
C PRO A 73 -9.42 -8.35 -14.40
N ALA A 74 -8.11 -8.07 -14.33
CA ALA A 74 -7.10 -9.03 -14.75
C ALA A 74 -6.96 -10.17 -13.74
N LEU A 75 -6.51 -11.35 -14.18
CA LEU A 75 -6.36 -12.52 -13.29
C LEU A 75 -5.39 -12.28 -12.12
N ARG A 76 -4.42 -11.36 -12.30
CA ARG A 76 -3.46 -10.98 -11.26
C ARG A 76 -3.96 -9.84 -10.36
N ASP A 77 -5.09 -9.21 -10.67
CA ASP A 77 -5.67 -8.16 -9.83
C ASP A 77 -6.39 -8.81 -8.63
N VAL A 78 -5.63 -9.00 -7.54
CA VAL A 78 -6.06 -9.76 -6.35
C VAL A 78 -5.85 -9.00 -5.04
N THR A 79 -5.81 -7.66 -5.10
CA THR A 79 -5.80 -6.77 -3.94
C THR A 79 -7.09 -6.88 -3.13
#